data_AF-A0A061P1B4-F1
#
_entry.id   AF-A0A061P1B4-F1
#
_cell.length_a   1.000
_cell.length_b   1.000
_cell.length_c   1.000
_cell.angle_alpha   90.00
_cell.angle_beta   90.00
_cell.angle_gamma   90.00
#
_symmetry.space_group_name_H-M   'P 1'
#
loop_
_entity.id
_entity.type
_entity.pdbx_description
1 polymer ?
#
loop_
_entity_poly.entity_id
_entity_poly.type
_entity_poly.pdbx_seq_one_letter_code
_entity_poly.pdbx_strand_id
1 'polypeptide(L)' 'MTRGQTRNNKRKDKRKLSQTPAYLKETDGEYVEYSEELADLDDLVAQRRAQQVEERNSH' A
#
# COMPACT_ATOMS: atom_id res chain seq x y z
N MET A 1 30.47 32.84 16.31
CA MET A 1 30.26 31.42 16.67
C MET A 1 28.84 31.01 16.31
N THR A 2 28.74 29.91 15.58
CA THR A 2 27.60 29.26 14.93
C THR A 2 26.18 29.62 15.40
N ARG A 3 25.31 29.99 14.43
CA ARG A 3 23.86 30.07 14.61
C ARG A 3 23.36 28.77 15.24
N GLY A 4 22.85 28.88 16.46
CA GLY A 4 22.09 27.84 17.13
C GLY A 4 21.07 27.26 16.18
N GLN A 5 21.18 25.95 15.98
CA GLN A 5 20.17 25.12 15.34
C GLN A 5 18.92 25.11 16.25
N THR A 6 18.22 26.23 16.33
CA THR A 6 16.93 26.30 17.02
C THR A 6 15.92 25.65 16.09
N ARG A 7 15.67 24.38 16.39
CA ARG A 7 14.75 23.48 15.68
C ARG A 7 13.37 24.14 15.52
N ASN A 8 13.12 24.72 14.35
CA ASN A 8 11.82 25.28 13.92
C ASN A 8 10.69 24.23 13.80
N ASN A 9 10.93 22.99 14.24
CA ASN A 9 9.94 21.91 14.21
C ASN A 9 9.06 21.84 15.47
N LYS A 10 9.29 22.68 16.50
CA LYS A 10 8.58 22.59 17.80
C LYS A 10 7.08 22.93 17.73
N ARG A 11 6.64 23.67 16.69
CA ARG A 11 5.23 24.05 16.46
C ARG A 11 4.57 23.30 15.31
N LYS A 12 5.26 22.32 14.70
CA LYS A 12 4.61 21.49 13.67
C LYS A 12 3.66 20.54 14.37
N ASP A 13 2.39 20.59 13.98
CA ASP A 13 1.38 19.65 14.45
C ASP A 13 1.82 18.25 14.03
N LYS A 14 2.26 17.44 14.99
CA LYS A 14 2.80 16.11 14.73
C LYS A 14 1.77 15.19 14.08
N ARG A 15 0.46 15.52 14.24
CA ARG A 15 -0.66 14.83 13.58
C ARG A 15 -0.69 15.07 12.06
N LYS A 16 -0.09 16.15 11.58
CA LYS A 16 -0.05 16.55 10.16
C LYS A 16 1.30 16.27 9.49
N LEU A 17 2.24 15.67 10.20
CA LEU A 17 3.51 15.27 9.63
C LEU A 17 3.35 13.86 9.05
N SER A 18 3.29 13.76 7.72
CA SER A 18 3.34 12.45 7.08
C SER A 18 4.68 11.79 7.39
N GLN A 19 4.64 10.54 7.84
CA GLN A 19 5.85 9.77 8.12
C GLN A 19 6.64 9.50 6.84
N THR A 20 5.92 9.37 5.71
CA THR A 20 6.49 9.28 4.37
C THR A 20 6.56 10.66 3.70
N PRO A 21 7.73 11.05 3.14
CA PRO A 21 7.85 12.21 2.27
C PRO A 21 6.87 12.15 1.09
N ALA A 22 6.35 13.30 0.64
CA ALA A 22 5.31 13.34 -0.38
C ALA A 22 5.71 12.69 -1.72
N TYR A 23 6.99 12.74 -2.09
CA TYR A 23 7.50 12.13 -3.32
C TYR A 23 7.70 10.60 -3.22
N LEU A 24 7.63 10.05 -1.99
CA LEU A 24 7.66 8.60 -1.73
C LEU A 24 6.25 8.04 -1.48
N LYS A 25 5.22 8.87 -1.58
CA LYS A 25 3.85 8.39 -1.54
C LYS A 25 3.55 7.81 -2.90
N GLU A 26 3.31 6.51 -2.95
CA GLU A 26 2.79 5.85 -4.15
C GLU A 26 1.47 6.53 -4.51
N THR A 27 1.39 7.05 -5.74
CA THR A 27 0.24 7.83 -6.22
C THR A 27 -0.83 6.96 -6.85
N ASP A 28 -0.41 5.82 -7.38
CA ASP A 28 -1.22 5.06 -8.34
C ASP A 28 -2.03 3.95 -7.64
N GLY A 29 -1.73 3.67 -6.36
CA GLY A 29 -2.53 2.81 -5.47
C GLY A 29 -2.70 1.35 -5.92
N GLU A 30 -2.18 0.99 -7.09
CA GLU A 30 -2.21 -0.36 -7.64
C GLU A 30 -1.05 -1.17 -7.08
N TYR A 31 -1.32 -1.84 -5.97
CA TYR A 31 -0.46 -2.87 -5.41
C TYR A 31 -0.76 -4.18 -6.13
N VAL A 32 0.03 -4.48 -7.16
CA VAL A 32 -0.04 -5.78 -7.85
C VAL A 32 0.60 -6.84 -6.96
N GLU A 33 -0.22 -7.44 -6.08
CA GLU A 33 0.23 -8.50 -5.15
C GLU A 33 0.27 -9.89 -5.82
N TYR A 34 -0.48 -10.07 -6.91
CA TYR A 34 -0.56 -11.30 -7.68
C TYR A 34 0.12 -11.12 -9.04
N SER A 35 0.99 -12.05 -9.42
CA SER A 35 1.55 -12.14 -10.77
C SER A 35 1.43 -13.56 -11.29
N GLU A 36 0.89 -13.73 -12.50
CA GLU A 36 0.62 -15.05 -13.09
C GLU A 36 1.90 -15.89 -13.25
N GLU A 37 3.04 -15.25 -13.45
CA GLU A 37 4.34 -15.91 -13.58
C GLU A 37 4.90 -16.45 -12.26
N LEU A 38 4.47 -15.89 -11.12
CA LEU A 38 4.86 -16.34 -9.78
C LEU A 38 3.79 -17.19 -9.10
N ALA A 39 2.62 -17.32 -9.72
CA ALA A 39 1.52 -18.10 -9.19
C ALA A 39 1.88 -19.58 -9.19
N ASP A 40 1.71 -20.24 -8.04
CA ASP A 40 1.83 -21.69 -7.95
C ASP A 40 0.51 -22.40 -8.31
N LEU A 41 0.54 -23.73 -8.28
CA LEU A 41 -0.64 -24.53 -8.61
C LEU A 41 -1.79 -24.29 -7.63
N ASP A 42 -1.47 -24.04 -6.36
CA ASP A 42 -2.45 -23.84 -5.30
C ASP A 42 -3.15 -22.48 -5.44
N ASP A 43 -2.42 -21.44 -5.83
CA ASP A 43 -2.96 -20.12 -6.15
C ASP A 43 -4.02 -20.20 -7.26
N LEU A 44 -3.70 -20.91 -8.35
CA LEU A 44 -4.62 -21.09 -9.47
C LEU A 44 -5.88 -21.88 -9.09
N VAL A 45 -5.74 -22.89 -8.22
CA VAL A 45 -6.88 -23.68 -7.73
C VAL A 45 -7.76 -22.85 -6.81
N ALA A 46 -7.17 -22.02 -5.94
CA ALA A 46 -7.89 -21.11 -5.06
C ALA A 46 -8.71 -20.09 -5.86
N GLN A 47 -8.11 -19.48 -6.89
CA GLN A 47 -8.81 -18.55 -7.78
C GLN A 47 -10.00 -19.19 -8.48
N ARG A 48 -9.82 -20.39 -9.04
CA ARG A 48 -10.90 -21.12 -9.72
C ARG A 48 -12.06 -21.44 -8.77
N ARG A 49 -11.78 -21.80 -7.52
CA ARG A 49 -12.81 -22.06 -6.51
C ARG A 49 -13.55 -20.77 -6.11
N ALA A 50 -12.84 -19.67 -5.96
CA ALA A 50 -13.44 -18.37 -5.63
C ALA A 50 -14.43 -17.93 -6.73
N GLN A 51 -14.03 -18.02 -8.00
CA GLN A 51 -14.87 -17.69 -9.15
C GLN A 51 -16.17 -18.51 -9.17
N GLN A 52 -16.08 -19.83 -8.96
CA GLN A 52 -17.26 -20.70 -8.92
C GLN A 52 -18.25 -20.35 -7.80
N VAL A 53 -17.75 -19.88 -6.65
CA VAL A 53 -18.60 -19.44 -5.54
C VAL A 53 -19.25 -18.10 -5.85
N GLU A 54 -18.51 -17.17 -6.46
CA GLU A 54 -19.05 -15.87 -6.89
C GLU A 54 -20.15 -16.04 -7.94
N GLU A 55 -19.92 -16.88 -8.96
CA GLU A 55 -20.92 -17.24 -9.97
C GLU A 55 -22.20 -17.80 -9.33
N ARG A 56 -22.04 -18.69 -8.34
CA ARG A 56 -23.17 -19.24 -7.58
C ARG A 56 -23.91 -18.19 -6.76
N ASN A 57 -23.20 -17.23 -6.15
CA ASN A 57 -23.79 -16.19 -5.31
C ASN A 57 -24.46 -15.06 -6.11
N SER A 58 -24.13 -14.94 -7.40
CA SER A 58 -24.73 -13.95 -8.31
C SER A 58 -26.11 -14.35 -8.87
N HIS A 59 -26.54 -15.60 -8.62
CA HIS A 59 -27.85 -16.14 -8.99
C HIS A 59 -28.81 -16.19 -7.80
#